data_AF-A0A2T0UMV8-F1
#
_entry.id   AF-A0A2T0UMV8-F1
#
_cell.length_a   1.000
_cell.length_b   1.000
_cell.length_c   1.000
_cell.angle_alpha   90.00
_cell.angle_beta   90.00
_cell.angle_gamma   90.00
#
_symmetry.space_group_name_H-M   'P 1'
#
loop_
_entity.id
_entity.type
_entity.pdbx_description
1 polymer ?
#
loop_
_entity_poly.entity_id
_entity_poly.type
_entity_poly.pdbx_seq_one_letter_code
_entity_poly.pdbx_strand_id
1 'polypeptide(L)'
;MAQERVFDAEAVEEYRQFLLGLLDQLEGQVIPVLATGTLSRAPAFGTAPGAADNAAGQYAEFHAATWRNLQYLRGALHGMEASLAAVAGTGAVAEDDAAAAFTVIESDQAAEPAAESTVLASGDGSDFATTAAADGFSTPIEVSDSQLATAEGVPPDS
;
A
#
# COMPACT_ATOMS: atom_id res chain seq x y z
N MET A 1 15.52 -17.47 -29.50
CA MET A 1 14.90 -16.15 -29.72
C MET A 1 14.67 -15.53 -28.36
N ALA A 2 15.45 -14.52 -27.97
CA ALA A 2 15.09 -13.69 -26.82
C ALA A 2 14.09 -12.64 -27.30
N GLN A 3 13.00 -12.44 -26.57
CA GLN A 3 12.02 -11.41 -26.90
C GLN A 3 12.40 -10.13 -26.16
N GLU A 4 12.63 -9.07 -26.92
CA GLU A 4 12.94 -7.75 -26.40
C GLU A 4 11.72 -7.20 -25.63
N ARG A 5 11.98 -6.59 -24.47
CA ARG A 5 10.95 -5.95 -23.65
C ARG A 5 11.05 -4.45 -23.89
N VAL A 6 10.07 -3.89 -24.58
CA VAL A 6 9.93 -2.46 -24.81
C VAL A 6 9.00 -1.89 -23.74
N PHE A 7 9.31 -0.70 -23.22
CA PHE A 7 8.44 0.02 -22.30
C PHE A 7 7.30 0.69 -23.06
N ASP A 8 6.07 0.52 -22.58
CA ASP A 8 4.87 1.11 -23.17
C ASP A 8 4.28 2.14 -22.20
N ALA A 9 4.62 3.41 -22.42
CA ALA A 9 4.16 4.52 -21.60
C ALA A 9 2.66 4.82 -21.79
N GLU A 10 2.10 4.54 -22.97
CA GLU A 10 0.68 4.79 -23.27
C GLU A 10 -0.21 3.80 -22.51
N ALA A 11 0.15 2.51 -22.52
CA ALA A 11 -0.54 1.48 -21.75
C ALA A 11 -0.47 1.71 -20.22
N VAL A 12 0.65 2.25 -19.71
CA VAL A 12 0.77 2.64 -18.29
C VAL A 12 -0.21 3.77 -17.96
N GLU A 13 -0.32 4.79 -18.81
CA GLU A 13 -1.20 5.94 -18.57
C GLU A 13 -2.70 5.57 -18.72
N GLU A 14 -3.07 4.75 -19.70
CA GLU A 14 -4.44 4.22 -19.82
C GLU A 14 -4.84 3.44 -18.54
N TYR A 15 -3.95 2.60 -18.03
CA TYR A 15 -4.22 1.83 -16.82
C TYR A 15 -4.29 2.72 -15.56
N ARG A 16 -3.50 3.80 -15.48
CA ARG A 16 -3.64 4.81 -14.41
C ARG A 16 -5.00 5.50 -14.45
N GLN A 17 -5.47 5.91 -15.63
CA GLN A 17 -6.79 6.54 -15.79
C GLN A 17 -7.93 5.59 -15.40
N PHE A 18 -7.81 4.31 -15.74
CA PHE A 18 -8.73 3.27 -15.28
C PHE A 18 -8.76 3.14 -13.74
N LEU A 19 -7.59 3.10 -13.08
CA LEU A 19 -7.51 3.04 -11.61
C LEU A 19 -8.10 4.28 -10.94
N LEU A 20 -7.89 5.48 -11.50
CA LEU A 20 -8.51 6.72 -11.01
C LEU A 20 -10.04 6.68 -11.14
N GLY A 21 -10.58 6.12 -12.23
CA GLY A 21 -12.03 5.90 -12.39
C GLY A 21 -12.60 4.92 -11.36
N LEU A 22 -11.87 3.84 -11.05
CA LEU A 22 -12.26 2.91 -9.98
C LEU A 22 -12.21 3.55 -8.59
N LEU A 23 -11.22 4.40 -8.32
CA LEU A 23 -11.11 5.17 -7.08
C LEU A 23 -12.28 6.16 -6.92
N ASP A 24 -12.64 6.91 -7.96
CA ASP A 24 -13.79 7.81 -7.94
C ASP A 24 -15.10 7.04 -7.68
N GLN A 25 -15.30 5.88 -8.32
CA GLN A 25 -16.47 5.05 -8.04
C GLN A 25 -16.48 4.52 -6.60
N LEU A 26 -15.34 4.03 -6.09
CA LEU A 26 -15.22 3.49 -4.73
C LEU A 26 -15.47 4.58 -3.68
N GLU A 27 -14.85 5.76 -3.83
CA GLU A 27 -14.88 6.84 -2.85
C GLU A 27 -16.14 7.71 -2.97
N GLY A 28 -16.62 7.96 -4.19
CA GLY A 28 -17.80 8.78 -4.46
C GLY A 28 -19.13 8.04 -4.36
N GLN A 29 -19.17 6.71 -4.55
CA GLN A 29 -20.41 5.94 -4.59
C GLN A 29 -20.48 4.83 -3.54
N VAL A 30 -19.46 3.99 -3.39
CA VAL A 30 -19.53 2.78 -2.55
C VAL A 30 -19.29 3.07 -1.06
N ILE A 31 -18.18 3.74 -0.73
CA ILE A 31 -17.82 4.07 0.65
C ILE A 31 -18.90 4.93 1.35
N PRO A 32 -19.50 5.95 0.71
CA PRO A 32 -20.56 6.76 1.33
C PRO A 32 -21.79 5.94 1.74
N VAL A 33 -22.16 4.89 0.99
CA VAL A 33 -23.32 4.04 1.31
C VAL A 33 -23.18 3.34 2.67
N LEU A 34 -21.96 2.88 3.02
CA LEU A 34 -21.67 2.30 4.34
C LEU A 34 -21.38 3.34 5.41
N ALA A 35 -20.71 4.44 5.06
CA ALA A 35 -20.30 5.47 6.03
C ALA A 35 -21.47 6.29 6.56
N THR A 36 -22.34 6.77 5.67
CA THR A 36 -23.41 7.73 5.99
C THR A 36 -24.74 7.44 5.30
N GLY A 37 -24.75 6.59 4.28
CA GLY A 37 -25.92 6.22 3.49
C GLY A 37 -26.79 5.13 4.13
N THR A 38 -27.50 4.39 3.28
CA THR A 38 -28.53 3.41 3.68
C THR A 38 -28.01 2.25 4.53
N LEU A 39 -26.72 1.92 4.43
CA LEU A 39 -26.09 0.85 5.20
C LEU A 39 -25.32 1.38 6.43
N SER A 40 -25.41 2.66 6.76
CA SER A 40 -24.78 3.23 7.98
C SER A 40 -25.47 2.83 9.29
N ARG A 41 -26.65 2.19 9.24
CA ARG A 41 -27.45 1.82 10.42
C ARG A 41 -27.97 0.40 10.30
N ALA A 42 -28.15 -0.24 11.46
CA ALA A 42 -28.79 -1.54 11.56
C ALA A 42 -30.21 -1.52 10.95
N PRO A 43 -30.56 -2.48 10.08
CA PRO A 43 -31.94 -2.71 9.65
C PRO A 43 -32.90 -2.95 10.82
N ALA A 44 -34.20 -2.75 10.57
CA ALA A 44 -35.25 -3.10 11.52
C ALA A 44 -35.42 -4.63 11.60
N PHE A 45 -34.58 -5.30 12.39
CA PHE A 45 -34.75 -6.71 12.75
C PHE A 45 -36.04 -6.84 13.57
N GLY A 46 -37.03 -7.56 13.02
CA GLY A 46 -38.38 -7.62 13.57
C GLY A 46 -38.47 -8.21 14.98
N THR A 47 -39.61 -8.00 15.64
CA THR A 47 -39.84 -8.33 17.06
C THR A 47 -39.99 -9.82 17.38
N ALA A 48 -39.47 -10.72 16.55
CA ALA A 48 -39.47 -12.15 16.86
C ALA A 48 -38.47 -12.43 18.00
N PRO A 49 -38.78 -13.33 18.96
CA PRO A 49 -37.88 -13.64 20.07
C PRO A 49 -36.48 -14.04 19.59
N GLY A 50 -35.44 -13.39 20.12
CA GLY A 50 -34.04 -13.62 19.74
C GLY A 50 -33.60 -13.05 18.39
N ALA A 51 -34.50 -12.47 17.59
CA ALA A 51 -34.14 -11.90 16.28
C ALA A 51 -33.33 -10.61 16.42
N ALA A 52 -33.77 -9.67 17.27
CA ALA A 52 -33.03 -8.44 17.54
C ALA A 52 -31.66 -8.73 18.20
N ASP A 53 -31.63 -9.61 19.21
CA ASP A 53 -30.44 -9.90 20.01
C ASP A 53 -29.28 -10.49 19.18
N ASN A 54 -29.60 -11.37 18.22
CA ASN A 54 -28.58 -12.01 17.37
C ASN A 54 -28.29 -11.21 16.09
N ALA A 55 -29.32 -10.70 15.40
CA ALA A 55 -29.12 -10.08 14.09
C ALA A 55 -28.43 -8.70 14.18
N ALA A 56 -28.66 -7.93 15.26
CA ALA A 56 -27.98 -6.66 15.46
C ALA A 56 -26.46 -6.84 15.64
N GLY A 57 -26.04 -7.84 16.42
CA GLY A 57 -24.62 -8.16 16.61
C GLY A 57 -23.96 -8.64 15.31
N GLN A 58 -24.57 -9.59 14.61
CA GLN A 58 -24.06 -10.10 13.32
C GLN A 58 -23.97 -8.99 12.25
N TYR A 59 -24.94 -8.07 12.21
CA TYR A 59 -24.89 -6.93 11.30
C TYR A 59 -23.74 -5.97 11.63
N ALA A 60 -23.51 -5.68 12.91
CA ALA A 60 -22.41 -4.82 13.33
C ALA A 60 -21.03 -5.41 12.96
N GLU A 61 -20.85 -6.72 13.16
CA GLU A 61 -19.63 -7.43 12.77
C GLU A 61 -19.44 -7.45 11.24
N PHE A 62 -20.50 -7.78 10.49
CA PHE A 62 -20.49 -7.73 9.01
C PHE A 62 -20.16 -6.34 8.49
N HIS A 63 -20.76 -5.29 9.07
CA HIS A 63 -20.52 -3.90 8.67
C HIS A 63 -19.06 -3.50 8.93
N ALA A 64 -18.53 -3.77 10.13
CA ALA A 64 -17.15 -3.48 10.49
C ALA A 64 -16.15 -4.24 9.60
N ALA A 65 -16.42 -5.51 9.30
CA ALA A 65 -15.59 -6.32 8.39
C ALA A 65 -15.63 -5.76 6.96
N THR A 66 -16.81 -5.41 6.45
CA THR A 66 -16.97 -4.85 5.10
C THR A 66 -16.30 -3.48 4.99
N TRP A 67 -16.47 -2.62 6.00
CA TRP A 67 -15.80 -1.32 6.09
C TRP A 67 -14.28 -1.48 6.00
N ARG A 68 -13.69 -2.32 6.85
CA ARG A 68 -12.25 -2.60 6.83
C ARG A 68 -11.77 -3.12 5.47
N ASN A 69 -12.53 -3.99 4.82
CA ASN A 69 -12.21 -4.52 3.49
C ASN A 69 -12.23 -3.42 2.41
N LEU A 70 -13.20 -2.50 2.45
CA LEU A 70 -13.23 -1.34 1.54
C LEU A 70 -12.04 -0.39 1.78
N GLN A 71 -11.64 -0.18 3.04
CA GLN A 71 -10.46 0.62 3.36
C GLN A 71 -9.16 -0.03 2.86
N TYR A 72 -9.03 -1.36 2.92
CA TYR A 72 -7.90 -2.08 2.32
C TYR A 72 -7.90 -1.98 0.79
N LEU A 73 -9.06 -2.14 0.14
CA LEU A 73 -9.18 -1.98 -1.31
C LEU A 73 -8.79 -0.55 -1.74
N ARG A 74 -9.28 0.47 -1.03
CA ARG A 74 -8.92 1.88 -1.26
C ARG A 74 -7.41 2.09 -1.16
N GLY A 75 -6.78 1.59 -0.09
CA GLY A 75 -5.33 1.69 0.10
C GLY A 75 -4.53 0.98 -1.00
N ALA A 76 -4.97 -0.21 -1.43
CA ALA A 76 -4.33 -0.96 -2.51
C ALA A 76 -4.42 -0.24 -3.87
N LEU A 77 -5.58 0.35 -4.19
CA LEU A 77 -5.77 1.12 -5.43
C LEU A 77 -4.89 2.38 -5.47
N HIS A 78 -4.84 3.16 -4.38
CA HIS A 78 -3.92 4.31 -4.28
C HIS A 78 -2.44 3.89 -4.37
N GLY A 79 -2.07 2.76 -3.76
CA GLY A 79 -0.71 2.21 -3.85
C GLY A 79 -0.32 1.81 -5.29
N MET A 80 -1.25 1.21 -6.03
CA MET A 80 -1.04 0.88 -7.45
C MET A 80 -0.94 2.14 -8.31
N GLU A 81 -1.83 3.13 -8.13
CA GLU A 81 -1.76 4.40 -8.87
C GLU A 81 -0.41 5.11 -8.61
N ALA A 82 -0.01 5.25 -7.35
CA ALA A 82 1.23 5.92 -6.97
C ALA A 82 2.48 5.21 -7.51
N SER A 83 2.50 3.87 -7.53
CA SER A 83 3.62 3.12 -8.12
C SER A 83 3.72 3.29 -9.64
N LEU A 84 2.59 3.32 -10.36
CA LEU A 84 2.56 3.57 -11.80
C LEU A 84 2.93 5.02 -12.14
N ALA A 85 2.49 5.99 -11.33
CA ALA A 85 2.88 7.39 -11.45
C ALA A 85 4.41 7.57 -11.27
N ALA A 86 5.00 6.85 -10.31
CA ALA A 86 6.45 6.83 -10.12
C ALA A 86 7.18 6.20 -11.33
N VAL A 87 6.67 5.10 -11.90
CA VAL A 87 7.24 4.48 -13.11
C VAL A 87 7.14 5.41 -14.32
N ALA A 88 6.00 6.07 -14.55
CA ALA A 88 5.84 7.02 -15.64
C ALA A 88 6.78 8.24 -15.49
N GLY A 89 6.93 8.77 -14.27
CA GLY A 89 7.82 9.90 -13.98
C GLY A 89 9.31 9.56 -14.01
N THR A 90 9.70 8.30 -13.75
CA THR A 90 11.12 7.87 -13.78
C THR A 90 11.55 7.29 -15.11
N GLY A 91 10.67 6.60 -15.86
CA GLY A 91 10.98 6.04 -17.17
C GLY A 91 11.42 7.11 -18.18
N ALA A 92 10.72 8.24 -18.23
CA ALA A 92 11.06 9.36 -19.11
C ALA A 92 12.43 10.01 -18.81
N VAL A 93 12.91 9.93 -17.56
CA VAL A 93 14.22 10.47 -17.16
C VAL A 93 15.31 9.41 -17.33
N ALA A 94 15.02 8.15 -16.99
CA ALA A 94 15.98 7.05 -17.05
C ALA A 94 16.35 6.67 -18.50
N GLU A 95 15.41 6.74 -19.45
CA GLU A 95 15.72 6.50 -20.86
C GLU A 95 16.54 7.65 -21.49
N ASP A 96 16.29 8.91 -21.12
CA ASP A 96 17.04 10.07 -21.61
C ASP A 96 18.49 10.05 -21.08
N ASP A 97 18.68 9.78 -19.78
CA ASP A 97 20.00 9.68 -19.15
C ASP A 97 20.79 8.45 -19.66
N ALA A 98 20.11 7.32 -19.93
CA ALA A 98 20.74 6.14 -20.53
C ALA A 98 21.12 6.35 -22.00
N ALA A 99 20.28 7.03 -22.79
CA ALA A 99 20.58 7.38 -24.19
C ALA A 99 21.74 8.40 -24.28
N ALA A 100 21.77 9.38 -23.38
CA ALA A 100 22.87 10.33 -23.24
C ALA A 100 24.18 9.63 -22.83
N ALA A 101 24.14 8.72 -21.86
CA ALA A 101 25.31 7.95 -21.43
C ALA A 101 25.88 7.07 -22.57
N PHE A 102 25.02 6.50 -23.42
CA PHE A 102 25.45 5.67 -24.55
C PHE A 102 26.08 6.50 -25.69
N THR A 103 25.49 7.66 -26.03
CA THR A 103 26.04 8.55 -27.08
C THR A 103 27.37 9.20 -26.71
N VAL A 104 27.65 9.43 -25.42
CA VAL A 104 28.97 9.89 -24.96
C VAL A 104 30.07 8.85 -25.24
N ILE A 105 29.77 7.55 -25.09
CA ILE A 105 30.73 6.47 -25.31
C ILE A 105 31.02 6.28 -26.82
N GLU A 106 30.01 6.39 -27.68
CA GLU A 106 30.19 6.30 -29.14
C GLU A 106 30.97 7.50 -29.71
N SER A 107 30.86 8.67 -29.07
CA SER A 107 31.58 9.89 -29.46
C SER A 107 33.08 9.86 -29.15
N ASP A 108 33.52 9.03 -28.20
CA ASP A 108 34.92 8.93 -27.76
C ASP A 108 35.75 7.95 -28.63
N GLN A 109 35.10 7.05 -29.38
CA GLN A 109 35.77 6.02 -30.17
C GLN A 109 36.34 6.50 -31.53
N ALA A 110 36.44 7.82 -31.74
CA ALA A 110 37.05 8.44 -32.92
C ALA A 110 38.53 8.86 -32.72
N ALA A 111 39.14 8.56 -31.56
CA ALA A 111 40.51 8.97 -31.23
C ALA A 111 41.33 7.91 -30.44
N GLU A 112 41.61 6.77 -31.07
CA GLU A 112 42.80 5.96 -30.71
C GLU A 112 44.07 6.79 -30.98
N PRO A 113 45.10 6.76 -30.10
CA PRO A 113 45.84 5.51 -29.94
C PRO A 113 46.30 5.13 -28.52
N ALA A 114 46.21 3.82 -28.27
CA ALA A 114 47.24 2.96 -27.71
C ALA A 114 47.71 3.15 -26.25
N ALA A 115 47.32 2.15 -25.45
CA ALA A 115 48.13 1.46 -24.43
C ALA A 115 48.69 2.25 -23.24
N GLU A 116 48.27 1.83 -22.04
CA GLU A 116 49.25 1.20 -21.13
C GLU A 116 48.61 0.16 -20.20
N SER A 117 49.37 -0.89 -19.90
CA SER A 117 48.94 -2.01 -19.04
C SER A 117 49.26 -1.68 -17.57
N THR A 118 48.28 -1.79 -16.68
CA THR A 118 48.53 -1.97 -15.24
C THR A 118 47.60 -3.02 -14.67
N VAL A 119 48.16 -4.19 -14.37
CA VAL A 119 47.54 -5.22 -13.54
C VAL A 119 48.19 -5.15 -12.16
N LEU A 120 47.37 -5.16 -11.11
CA LEU A 120 47.54 -5.83 -9.82
C LEU A 120 46.97 -5.00 -8.65
N ALA A 121 45.86 -5.47 -8.09
CA ALA A 121 45.60 -5.38 -6.65
C ALA A 121 44.75 -6.60 -6.25
N SER A 122 45.37 -7.55 -5.54
CA SER A 122 44.63 -8.64 -4.90
C SER A 122 43.81 -8.10 -3.72
N GLY A 123 42.57 -8.56 -3.61
CA GLY A 123 41.68 -8.30 -2.47
C GLY A 123 40.78 -9.51 -2.25
N ASP A 124 41.36 -10.58 -1.72
CA ASP A 124 40.61 -11.70 -1.14
C ASP A 124 40.09 -11.30 0.25
N GLY A 125 38.91 -11.81 0.65
CA GLY A 125 38.34 -11.54 1.97
C GLY A 125 36.91 -10.99 1.97
N SER A 126 35.94 -11.90 1.81
CA SER A 126 34.67 -11.95 2.57
C SER A 126 34.00 -10.64 3.04
N ASP A 127 32.86 -10.29 2.41
CA ASP A 127 31.75 -9.59 3.10
C ASP A 127 30.40 -9.87 2.40
N PHE A 128 29.96 -11.14 2.43
CA PHE A 128 28.59 -11.49 2.04
C PHE A 128 27.66 -11.35 3.26
N ALA A 129 27.28 -10.12 3.59
CA ALA A 129 26.37 -9.80 4.67
C ALA A 129 24.95 -10.28 4.35
N THR A 130 24.64 -11.53 4.67
CA THR A 130 23.25 -12.03 4.74
C THR A 130 22.58 -11.52 6.01
N THR A 131 21.86 -10.40 5.91
CA THR A 131 21.01 -9.91 7.01
C THR A 131 19.61 -10.47 6.87
N ALA A 132 19.42 -11.69 7.37
CA ALA A 132 18.09 -12.19 7.67
C ALA A 132 17.47 -11.34 8.78
N ALA A 133 16.57 -10.42 8.42
CA ALA A 133 15.78 -9.64 9.38
C ALA A 133 14.58 -10.47 9.86
N ALA A 134 14.85 -11.42 10.75
CA ALA A 134 13.82 -12.04 11.58
C ALA A 134 13.89 -11.42 13.00
N ASP A 135 12.72 -11.03 13.51
CA ASP A 135 12.44 -10.56 14.88
C ASP A 135 13.17 -9.30 15.40
N GLY A 136 12.41 -8.41 16.08
CA GLY A 136 13.03 -7.37 16.90
C GLY A 136 12.36 -6.00 17.02
N PHE A 137 11.03 -5.84 16.92
CA PHE A 137 10.37 -4.62 17.41
C PHE A 137 9.36 -4.93 18.52
N SER A 138 9.89 -5.08 19.73
CA SER A 138 9.11 -5.11 20.96
C SER A 138 9.07 -3.70 21.56
N THR A 139 7.90 -3.07 21.56
CA THR A 139 7.62 -1.91 22.42
C THR A 139 6.64 -2.34 23.51
N PRO A 140 6.96 -2.17 24.80
CA PRO A 140 5.99 -2.42 25.85
C PRO A 140 4.89 -1.36 25.79
N ILE A 141 3.64 -1.79 25.63
CA ILE A 141 2.49 -0.94 25.94
C ILE A 141 2.38 -0.94 27.47
N GLU A 142 2.67 0.20 28.11
CA GLU A 142 2.28 0.41 29.50
C GLU A 142 0.75 0.37 29.60
N VAL A 143 0.24 -0.75 30.11
CA VAL A 143 -1.14 -0.80 30.60
C VAL A 143 -1.13 -0.16 31.99
N SER A 144 -1.53 1.11 32.06
CA SER A 144 -1.83 1.78 33.32
C SER A 144 -3.09 1.19 33.94
N ASP A 145 -2.93 0.05 34.61
CA ASP A 145 -3.96 -0.57 35.42
C ASP A 145 -4.09 0.22 36.74
N SER A 146 -5.00 1.20 36.75
CA SER A 146 -5.33 2.02 37.92
C SER A 146 -6.71 2.64 37.80
N GLN A 147 -7.75 1.82 37.96
CA GLN A 147 -8.63 1.91 39.14
C GLN A 147 -9.76 0.87 39.06
N LEU A 148 -9.73 -0.09 39.97
CA LEU A 148 -10.79 -1.07 40.22
C LEU A 148 -11.05 -1.07 41.74
N ALA A 149 -12.32 -1.24 42.13
CA ALA A 149 -12.90 -1.04 43.48
C ALA A 149 -13.09 0.45 43.86
N THR A 150 -14.22 0.87 44.47
CA THR A 150 -15.04 0.13 45.47
C THR A 150 -16.55 0.32 45.27
N ALA A 151 -17.35 -0.58 45.85
CA ALA A 151 -18.81 -0.66 45.75
C ALA A 151 -19.58 0.25 46.76
N GLU A 152 -20.91 0.07 46.77
CA GLU A 152 -21.95 0.60 47.68
C GLU A 152 -22.58 1.98 47.38
N GLY A 153 -23.94 2.04 47.45
CA GLY A 153 -24.72 3.29 47.53
C GLY A 153 -26.05 3.31 46.76
N VAL A 154 -27.16 2.90 47.39
CA VAL A 154 -28.57 3.00 46.88
C VAL A 154 -29.50 3.29 48.06
N PRO A 155 -30.59 4.10 47.95
CA PRO A 155 -30.89 5.21 47.03
C PRO A 155 -30.85 6.55 47.85
N PRO A 156 -31.90 7.31 48.27
CA PRO A 156 -33.36 7.32 48.00
C PRO A 156 -33.86 8.54 47.16
N ASP A 157 -35.17 8.60 46.92
CA ASP A 157 -35.93 9.74 46.36
C ASP A 157 -36.02 10.98 47.28
N SER A 158 -36.28 12.15 46.68
CA SER A 158 -37.01 13.30 47.24
C SER A 158 -37.60 14.18 46.15
#